data_AF-A0A0H5BDR3-F1
#
_entry.id   AF-A0A0H5BDR3-F1
#
_cell.length_a   1.000
_cell.length_b   1.000
_cell.length_c   1.000
_cell.angle_alpha   90.00
_cell.angle_beta   90.00
_cell.angle_gamma   90.00
#
_symmetry.space_group_name_H-M   'P 1'
#
loop_
_entity.id
_entity.type
_entity.pdbx_description
1 polymer ?
#
loop_
_entity_poly.entity_id
_entity_poly.type
_entity_poly.pdbx_seq_one_letter_code
_entity_poly.pdbx_strand_id
1 'polypeptide(L)'
;MAMWRHLALLLVLLAASPAEAQLRPPGSVGGPPGPPPPPRGWFFFDLFAPRRPPPPPQMLQPSQPTQPRHSSGGRSGQGAPGPKPPAEDAKPAVALPLAPPPPYEGDLMRIAEIMGALHYLRPLCGAPEGQRWRNEMQALIEAEAQSEDRKDKLTRGFNSGYVAFERTYRSCTPAATLAVERYLSEGSKLAHDVVARYSN
;
A
#
# COMPACT_ATOMS: atom_id res chain seq x y z
N MET A 1 17.45 32.60 -1.59
CA MET A 1 17.50 31.13 -1.36
C MET A 1 18.41 30.36 -2.35
N ALA A 2 19.15 31.03 -3.26
CA ALA A 2 20.09 30.34 -4.17
C ALA A 2 21.46 30.02 -3.54
N MET A 3 21.82 30.69 -2.44
CA MET A 3 23.14 30.56 -1.82
C MET A 3 23.34 29.23 -1.06
N TRP A 4 22.26 28.56 -0.67
CA TRP A 4 22.34 27.31 0.12
C TRP A 4 22.52 26.05 -0.74
N ARG A 5 22.05 26.08 -2.00
CA ARG A 5 22.24 24.98 -2.96
C ARG A 5 23.72 24.82 -3.35
N HIS A 6 24.47 25.92 -3.47
CA HIS A 6 25.88 25.86 -3.80
C HIS A 6 26.76 25.38 -2.64
N LEU A 7 26.39 25.70 -1.39
CA LEU A 7 27.11 25.23 -0.21
C LEU A 7 26.96 23.71 0.00
N ALA A 8 25.76 23.16 -0.27
CA ALA A 8 25.51 21.73 -0.18
C ALA A 8 26.25 20.93 -1.27
N LEU A 9 26.32 21.45 -2.50
CA LEU A 9 27.08 20.83 -3.60
C LEU A 9 28.59 20.80 -3.33
N LEU A 10 29.14 21.85 -2.71
CA LEU A 10 30.55 21.90 -2.31
C LEU A 10 30.90 20.92 -1.17
N LEU A 11 29.96 20.63 -0.26
CA LEU A 11 30.19 19.67 0.83
C LEU A 11 30.19 18.21 0.35
N VAL A 12 29.41 17.88 -0.68
CA VAL A 12 29.36 16.51 -1.26
C VAL A 12 30.62 16.18 -2.05
N LEU A 13 31.26 17.18 -2.68
CA LEU A 13 32.49 17.00 -3.46
C LEU A 13 33.75 16.79 -2.61
N LEU A 14 33.73 17.10 -1.32
CA LEU A 14 34.91 16.97 -0.44
C LEU A 14 35.05 15.59 0.24
N ALA A 15 34.10 14.67 0.04
CA ALA A 15 34.07 13.37 0.73
C ALA A 15 34.64 12.19 -0.09
N ALA A 16 35.29 12.43 -1.23
CA ALA A 16 35.90 11.38 -2.05
C ALA A 16 37.42 11.32 -1.87
N SER A 17 37.88 10.72 -0.76
CA SER A 17 39.23 10.17 -0.64
C SER A 17 39.17 8.64 -0.61
N PRO A 18 39.88 7.93 -1.52
CA PRO A 18 39.94 6.47 -1.51
C PRO A 18 41.22 6.02 -0.83
N ALA A 19 41.15 5.61 0.44
CA ALA A 19 42.20 4.83 1.07
C ALA A 19 41.66 4.19 2.35
N GLU A 20 41.38 2.89 2.32
CA GLU A 20 42.03 1.93 3.21
C GLU A 20 41.60 0.51 2.85
N ALA A 21 42.61 -0.29 2.51
CA ALA A 21 42.52 -1.69 2.21
C ALA A 21 42.25 -2.48 3.49
N GLN A 22 41.05 -3.06 3.59
CA GLN A 22 40.71 -3.99 4.66
C GLN A 22 41.16 -5.42 4.28
N LEU A 23 42.21 -5.91 4.93
CA LEU A 23 42.55 -7.32 5.02
C LEU A 23 41.39 -8.05 5.72
N ARG A 24 40.66 -8.91 4.99
CA ARG A 24 39.56 -9.73 5.53
C ARG A 24 40.02 -11.18 5.69
N PRO A 25 39.84 -11.82 6.87
CA PRO A 25 40.20 -13.22 7.06
C PRO A 25 39.27 -14.18 6.29
N PRO A 26 39.77 -15.31 5.77
CA PRO A 26 38.94 -16.31 5.11
C PRO A 26 38.25 -17.18 6.16
N GLY A 27 36.92 -17.10 6.26
CA GLY A 27 36.17 -18.01 7.13
C GLY A 27 34.82 -17.50 7.58
N SER A 28 33.91 -17.22 6.65
CA SER A 28 32.48 -17.24 6.97
C SER A 28 31.70 -17.48 5.69
N VAL A 29 31.16 -18.70 5.56
CA VAL A 29 30.14 -19.01 4.56
C VAL A 29 28.87 -18.27 5.01
N GLY A 30 28.79 -17.00 4.65
CA GLY A 30 27.59 -16.19 4.79
C GLY A 30 26.61 -16.58 3.69
N GLY A 31 25.44 -17.09 4.07
CA GLY A 31 24.30 -17.13 3.17
C GLY A 31 23.99 -15.71 2.63
N PRO A 32 23.24 -15.61 1.53
CA PRO A 32 22.91 -14.30 0.96
C PRO A 32 22.26 -13.42 2.05
N PRO A 33 22.61 -12.12 2.12
CA PRO A 33 21.94 -11.21 3.03
C PRO A 33 20.44 -11.28 2.77
N GLY A 34 19.67 -11.63 3.81
CA GLY A 34 18.22 -11.54 3.75
C GLY A 34 17.80 -10.11 3.42
N PRO A 35 16.62 -9.91 2.80
CA PRO A 35 16.14 -8.58 2.50
C PRO A 35 16.08 -7.73 3.79
N PRO A 36 16.38 -6.42 3.71
CA PRO A 36 16.31 -5.54 4.87
C PRO A 36 14.90 -5.56 5.47
N PRO A 37 14.75 -5.48 6.80
CA PRO A 37 13.43 -5.36 7.41
C PRO A 37 12.77 -4.08 6.87
N PRO A 38 11.45 -4.09 6.61
CA PRO A 38 10.75 -2.89 6.20
C PRO A 38 10.89 -1.82 7.30
N PRO A 39 10.90 -0.52 6.94
CA PRO A 39 10.91 0.58 7.90
C PRO A 39 9.83 0.43 8.98
N ARG A 40 9.96 1.10 10.12
CA ARG A 40 9.06 0.91 11.28
C ARG A 40 7.62 1.47 11.11
N GLY A 41 7.26 2.03 9.96
CA GLY A 41 5.93 2.61 9.67
C GLY A 41 4.89 1.67 9.02
N TRP A 42 5.17 0.37 8.89
CA TRP A 42 4.47 -0.51 7.93
C TRP A 42 3.29 -1.30 8.51
N PHE A 43 2.92 -1.04 9.76
CA PHE A 43 1.87 -1.79 10.45
C PHE A 43 0.49 -1.63 9.80
N PHE A 44 0.19 -0.48 9.18
CA PHE A 44 -1.13 -0.25 8.58
C PHE A 44 -1.37 -1.13 7.36
N PHE A 45 -0.41 -1.29 6.45
CA PHE A 45 -0.60 -2.08 5.23
C PHE A 45 -0.51 -3.59 5.45
N ASP A 46 0.20 -4.05 6.49
CA ASP A 46 0.23 -5.47 6.89
C ASP A 46 -1.06 -5.91 7.61
N LEU A 47 -1.79 -5.00 8.25
CA LEU A 47 -3.12 -5.28 8.81
C LEU A 47 -4.18 -5.57 7.73
N PHE A 48 -3.95 -5.13 6.50
CA PHE A 48 -4.82 -5.37 5.33
C PHE A 48 -4.21 -6.36 4.32
N ALA A 49 -3.07 -7.00 4.64
CA ALA A 49 -2.60 -8.14 3.86
C ALA A 49 -3.55 -9.34 4.07
N PRO A 50 -3.93 -10.07 3.01
CA PRO A 50 -4.86 -11.18 3.14
C PRO A 50 -4.21 -12.25 4.02
N ARG A 51 -4.85 -12.61 5.14
CA ARG A 51 -4.50 -13.83 5.86
C ARG A 51 -4.52 -14.97 4.83
N ARG A 52 -3.44 -15.75 4.75
CA ARG A 52 -3.38 -16.92 3.86
C ARG A 52 -4.69 -17.72 4.00
N PRO A 53 -5.36 -18.10 2.90
CA PRO A 53 -6.52 -18.98 3.01
C PRO A 53 -6.09 -20.27 3.73
N PRO A 54 -6.90 -20.81 4.65
CA PRO A 54 -6.59 -22.11 5.25
C PRO A 54 -6.50 -23.17 4.14
N PRO A 55 -5.62 -24.18 4.28
CA PRO A 55 -5.56 -25.28 3.32
C PRO A 55 -6.94 -25.95 3.22
N PRO A 56 -7.36 -26.43 2.03
CA PRO A 56 -8.63 -27.11 1.89
C PRO A 56 -8.68 -28.31 2.86
N PRO A 57 -9.82 -28.57 3.54
CA PRO A 57 -9.96 -29.77 4.34
C PRO A 57 -9.80 -30.97 3.43
N GLN A 58 -8.83 -31.85 3.73
CA GLN A 58 -8.70 -33.12 3.04
C GLN A 58 -9.98 -33.93 3.30
N MET A 59 -10.84 -34.05 2.29
CA MET A 59 -11.99 -34.94 2.36
C MET A 59 -11.50 -36.37 2.13
N LEU A 60 -11.59 -37.20 3.17
CA LEU A 60 -12.56 -38.30 3.16
C LEU A 60 -12.69 -38.85 4.58
N GLN A 61 -13.84 -38.64 5.22
CA GLN A 61 -14.26 -39.46 6.36
C GLN A 61 -15.80 -39.55 6.41
N PRO A 62 -16.36 -40.67 6.91
CA PRO A 62 -17.70 -41.12 6.58
C PRO A 62 -18.82 -40.29 7.21
N SER A 63 -19.97 -40.28 6.55
CA SER A 63 -21.21 -39.59 6.91
C SER A 63 -21.69 -39.90 8.33
N GLN A 64 -21.81 -38.86 9.17
CA GLN A 64 -22.48 -38.93 10.47
C GLN A 64 -23.89 -38.28 10.42
N PRO A 65 -24.83 -38.76 11.25
CA PRO A 65 -26.27 -38.54 11.05
C PRO A 65 -26.77 -37.21 11.63
N THR A 66 -27.86 -36.72 11.04
CA THR A 66 -28.56 -35.47 11.30
C THR A 66 -29.09 -35.38 12.74
N GLN A 67 -28.81 -34.27 13.44
CA GLN A 67 -29.48 -33.91 14.70
C GLN A 67 -30.35 -32.64 14.54
N PRO A 68 -31.48 -32.54 15.28
CA PRO A 68 -32.57 -31.65 14.93
C PRO A 68 -32.42 -30.24 15.52
N ARG A 69 -33.07 -29.28 14.85
CA ARG A 69 -33.12 -27.86 15.21
C ARG A 69 -33.94 -27.64 16.49
N HIS A 70 -33.36 -26.96 17.47
CA HIS A 70 -34.12 -26.28 18.52
C HIS A 70 -34.25 -24.79 18.19
N SER A 71 -35.48 -24.38 17.90
CA SER A 71 -35.91 -22.98 17.90
C SER A 71 -36.32 -22.61 19.32
N SER A 72 -35.85 -21.48 19.85
CA SER A 72 -36.58 -20.73 20.86
C SER A 72 -36.20 -19.25 20.75
N GLY A 73 -37.22 -18.42 20.58
CA GLY A 73 -37.10 -16.97 20.51
C GLY A 73 -37.01 -16.34 21.90
N GLY A 74 -36.46 -15.12 21.93
CA GLY A 74 -36.49 -14.24 23.10
C GLY A 74 -36.28 -12.81 22.66
N ARG A 75 -37.31 -11.97 22.87
CA ARG A 75 -37.35 -10.54 22.60
C ARG A 75 -36.77 -9.76 23.80
N SER A 76 -36.31 -8.54 23.51
CA SER A 76 -36.13 -7.38 24.41
C SER A 76 -34.73 -7.10 24.93
N GLY A 77 -34.27 -5.87 24.64
CA GLY A 77 -33.04 -5.29 25.16
C GLY A 77 -32.62 -4.06 24.37
N GLN A 78 -33.42 -2.99 24.43
CA GLN A 78 -32.93 -1.65 24.08
C GLN A 78 -31.88 -1.24 25.13
N GLY A 79 -30.65 -0.97 24.71
CA GLY A 79 -29.56 -0.47 25.55
C GLY A 79 -28.97 0.79 24.92
N ALA A 80 -29.04 1.88 25.69
CA ALA A 80 -28.63 3.24 25.36
C ALA A 80 -27.13 3.37 24.96
N PRO A 81 -26.75 4.46 24.27
CA PRO A 81 -25.36 4.73 23.90
C PRO A 81 -24.52 5.06 25.14
N GLY A 82 -23.35 4.42 25.24
CA GLY A 82 -22.34 4.74 26.24
C GLY A 82 -21.75 6.14 26.05
N PRO A 83 -21.18 6.74 27.12
CA PRO A 83 -20.79 8.14 27.15
C PRO A 83 -19.64 8.45 26.17
N LYS A 84 -19.80 9.56 25.43
CA LYS A 84 -18.71 10.20 24.69
C LYS A 84 -17.55 10.52 25.65
N PRO A 85 -16.28 10.27 25.29
CA PRO A 85 -15.16 10.83 26.03
C PRO A 85 -15.22 12.37 25.98
N PRO A 86 -14.76 13.06 27.04
CA PRO A 86 -14.74 14.52 27.09
C PRO A 86 -13.95 15.10 25.93
N ALA A 87 -14.51 16.14 25.31
CA ALA A 87 -13.81 16.98 24.37
C ALA A 87 -12.71 17.76 25.12
N GLU A 88 -11.48 17.29 25.04
CA GLU A 88 -10.30 18.12 25.31
C GLU A 88 -10.12 19.09 24.14
N ASP A 89 -10.40 20.36 24.42
CA ASP A 89 -9.90 21.58 23.80
C ASP A 89 -9.32 21.45 22.37
N ALA A 90 -10.19 21.18 21.40
CA ALA A 90 -9.89 21.44 20.00
C ALA A 90 -9.87 22.97 19.79
N LYS A 91 -8.70 23.58 19.99
CA LYS A 91 -8.40 24.93 19.51
C LYS A 91 -8.82 25.01 18.03
N PRO A 92 -9.60 26.01 17.59
CA PRO A 92 -9.97 26.13 16.20
C PRO A 92 -8.69 26.25 15.37
N ALA A 93 -8.32 25.17 14.68
CA ALA A 93 -7.36 25.27 13.61
C ALA A 93 -8.03 26.17 12.58
N VAL A 94 -7.56 27.41 12.50
CA VAL A 94 -7.91 28.33 11.42
C VAL A 94 -7.48 27.61 10.15
N ALA A 95 -8.46 27.03 9.45
CA ALA A 95 -8.26 26.49 8.12
C ALA A 95 -7.87 27.67 7.23
N LEU A 96 -6.56 27.87 7.05
CA LEU A 96 -6.05 28.60 5.91
C LEU A 96 -6.74 28.02 4.66
N PRO A 97 -7.17 28.84 3.70
CA PRO A 97 -7.78 28.34 2.48
C PRO A 97 -6.83 27.32 1.87
N LEU A 98 -7.25 26.04 1.88
CA LEU A 98 -6.51 24.95 1.30
C LEU A 98 -6.22 25.37 -0.14
N ALA A 99 -4.95 25.51 -0.50
CA ALA A 99 -4.56 25.81 -1.87
C ALA A 99 -5.32 24.85 -2.80
N PRO A 100 -5.83 25.32 -3.95
CA PRO A 100 -6.59 24.47 -4.84
C PRO A 100 -5.79 23.21 -5.15
N PRO A 101 -6.45 22.04 -5.26
CA PRO A 101 -5.78 20.79 -5.54
C PRO A 101 -4.96 20.92 -6.83
N PRO A 102 -3.76 20.33 -6.91
CA PRO A 102 -2.98 20.36 -8.13
C PRO A 102 -3.80 19.75 -9.29
N PRO A 103 -3.63 20.24 -10.53
CA PRO A 103 -4.42 19.80 -11.68
C PRO A 103 -4.26 18.30 -11.98
N TYR A 104 -3.17 17.68 -11.51
CA TYR A 104 -2.88 16.25 -11.65
C TYR A 104 -3.37 15.38 -10.48
N GLU A 105 -4.02 15.94 -9.45
CA GLU A 105 -4.46 15.16 -8.27
C GLU A 105 -5.36 13.98 -8.66
N GLY A 106 -6.22 14.18 -9.68
CA GLY A 106 -7.07 13.13 -10.24
C GLY A 106 -6.27 11.95 -10.81
N ASP A 107 -5.22 12.26 -11.58
CA ASP A 107 -4.36 11.25 -12.20
C ASP A 107 -3.61 10.43 -11.13
N LEU A 108 -3.15 11.08 -10.05
CA LEU A 108 -2.50 10.38 -8.94
C LEU A 108 -3.45 9.46 -8.18
N MET A 109 -4.70 9.90 -7.96
CA MET A 109 -5.73 9.04 -7.34
C MET A 109 -6.02 7.82 -8.20
N ARG A 110 -6.07 7.99 -9.53
CA ARG A 110 -6.24 6.86 -10.44
C ARG A 110 -5.04 5.93 -10.41
N ILE A 111 -3.81 6.45 -10.49
CA ILE A 111 -2.58 5.65 -10.38
C ILE A 111 -2.58 4.83 -9.07
N ALA A 112 -2.98 5.42 -7.94
CA ALA A 112 -3.06 4.72 -6.67
C ALA A 112 -4.03 3.52 -6.73
N GLU A 113 -5.22 3.70 -7.31
CA GLU A 113 -6.19 2.63 -7.52
C GLU A 113 -5.64 1.51 -8.40
N ILE A 114 -4.96 1.87 -9.49
CA ILE A 114 -4.30 0.91 -10.40
C ILE A 114 -3.25 0.08 -9.66
N MET A 115 -2.41 0.72 -8.84
CA MET A 115 -1.40 0.02 -8.05
C MET A 115 -2.04 -0.96 -7.05
N GLY A 116 -3.15 -0.58 -6.43
CA GLY A 116 -3.91 -1.47 -5.53
C GLY A 116 -4.50 -2.69 -6.25
N ALA A 117 -5.07 -2.48 -7.44
CA ALA A 117 -5.58 -3.56 -8.29
C ALA A 117 -4.46 -4.53 -8.70
N LEU A 118 -3.32 -4.00 -9.16
CA LEU A 118 -2.16 -4.80 -9.56
C LEU A 118 -1.55 -5.55 -8.37
N HIS A 119 -1.52 -4.93 -7.19
CA HIS A 119 -1.05 -5.57 -5.98
C HIS A 119 -1.86 -6.85 -5.64
N TYR A 120 -3.16 -6.85 -5.91
CA TYR A 120 -4.00 -8.04 -5.72
C TYR A 120 -3.87 -9.06 -6.87
N LEU A 121 -3.99 -8.60 -8.12
CA LEU A 121 -4.11 -9.47 -9.28
C LEU A 121 -2.80 -10.15 -9.68
N ARG A 122 -1.66 -9.44 -9.58
CA ARG A 122 -0.36 -9.94 -10.08
C ARG A 122 0.10 -11.22 -9.35
N PRO A 123 0.04 -11.32 -8.01
CA PRO A 123 0.35 -12.56 -7.31
C PRO A 123 -0.62 -13.71 -7.64
N LEU A 124 -1.92 -13.43 -7.77
CA LEU A 124 -2.91 -14.45 -8.17
C LEU A 124 -2.58 -15.07 -9.52
N CYS A 125 -2.04 -14.27 -10.45
CA CYS A 125 -1.61 -14.70 -11.77
C CYS A 125 -0.13 -15.14 -11.84
N GLY A 126 0.51 -15.38 -10.70
CA GLY A 126 1.83 -16.01 -10.63
C GLY A 126 3.02 -15.08 -10.90
N ALA A 127 2.84 -13.76 -10.90
CA ALA A 127 3.94 -12.83 -11.11
C ALA A 127 4.87 -12.75 -9.87
N PRO A 128 6.20 -12.96 -10.02
CA PRO A 128 7.13 -12.97 -8.89
C PRO A 128 7.63 -11.56 -8.53
N GLU A 129 6.72 -10.67 -8.14
CA GLU A 129 7.04 -9.25 -7.89
C GLU A 129 7.13 -8.86 -6.41
N GLY A 130 6.74 -9.76 -5.51
CA GLY A 130 6.77 -9.53 -4.06
C GLY A 130 6.07 -8.24 -3.65
N GLN A 131 6.86 -7.29 -3.12
CA GLN A 131 6.39 -6.04 -2.53
C GLN A 131 6.34 -4.86 -3.50
N ARG A 132 6.64 -5.07 -4.79
CA ARG A 132 6.79 -4.01 -5.80
C ARG A 132 5.69 -2.94 -5.72
N TRP A 133 4.43 -3.33 -5.90
CA TRP A 133 3.31 -2.37 -5.98
C TRP A 133 3.08 -1.59 -4.68
N ARG A 134 3.41 -2.17 -3.52
CA ARG A 134 3.34 -1.44 -2.24
C ARG A 134 4.49 -0.44 -2.11
N ASN A 135 5.69 -0.81 -2.56
CA ASN A 135 6.83 0.09 -2.56
C ASN A 135 6.63 1.27 -3.52
N GLU A 136 6.07 1.02 -4.71
CA GLU A 136 5.71 2.09 -5.67
C GLU A 136 4.66 3.05 -5.08
N MET A 137 3.63 2.50 -4.41
CA MET A 137 2.63 3.32 -3.73
C MET A 137 3.25 4.18 -2.62
N GLN A 138 4.20 3.62 -1.87
CA GLN A 138 4.93 4.35 -0.84
C GLN A 138 5.76 5.49 -1.44
N ALA A 139 6.50 5.23 -2.52
CA ALA A 139 7.27 6.25 -3.22
C ALA A 139 6.37 7.38 -3.75
N LEU A 140 5.18 7.04 -4.25
CA LEU A 140 4.19 8.02 -4.68
C LEU A 140 3.71 8.90 -3.52
N ILE A 141 3.38 8.30 -2.37
CA ILE A 141 2.94 9.04 -1.18
C ILE A 141 4.05 9.98 -0.68
N GLU A 142 5.29 9.49 -0.62
CA GLU A 142 6.45 10.29 -0.18
C GLU A 142 6.74 11.47 -1.11
N ALA A 143 6.60 11.28 -2.43
CA ALA A 143 6.81 12.33 -3.41
C ALA A 143 5.70 13.38 -3.39
N GLU A 144 4.43 12.95 -3.36
CA GLU A 144 3.31 13.82 -3.71
C GLU A 144 2.46 14.26 -2.50
N ALA A 145 2.38 13.45 -1.44
CA ALA A 145 1.45 13.69 -0.34
C ALA A 145 2.14 14.32 0.89
N GLN A 146 2.32 15.64 0.83
CA GLN A 146 2.89 16.42 1.92
C GLN A 146 1.95 16.59 3.13
N SER A 147 0.63 16.56 2.93
CA SER A 147 -0.36 16.62 4.00
C SER A 147 -0.99 15.26 4.27
N GLU A 148 -1.38 15.00 5.53
CA GLU A 148 -2.05 13.76 5.92
C GLU A 148 -3.32 13.51 5.11
N ASP A 149 -4.14 14.53 4.85
CA ASP A 149 -5.33 14.40 4.00
C ASP A 149 -5.01 13.87 2.59
N ARG A 150 -3.87 14.26 2.00
CA ARG A 150 -3.44 13.77 0.69
C ARG A 150 -2.94 12.32 0.79
N LYS A 151 -2.21 11.97 1.86
CA LYS A 151 -1.76 10.59 2.11
C LYS A 151 -2.96 9.65 2.23
N ASP A 152 -3.97 10.11 2.96
CA ASP A 152 -5.23 9.42 3.17
C ASP A 152 -6.01 9.20 1.88
N LYS A 153 -6.10 10.22 1.00
CA LYS A 153 -6.76 10.07 -0.31
C LYS A 153 -6.07 9.01 -1.17
N LEU A 154 -4.74 9.09 -1.27
CA LEU A 154 -3.94 8.14 -2.04
C LEU A 154 -4.08 6.71 -1.49
N THR A 155 -3.99 6.56 -0.17
CA THR A 155 -4.17 5.27 0.51
C THR A 155 -5.58 4.70 0.28
N ARG A 156 -6.62 5.54 0.34
CA ARG A 156 -7.99 5.11 0.00
C ARG A 156 -8.11 4.65 -1.44
N GLY A 157 -7.48 5.34 -2.39
CA GLY A 157 -7.43 4.94 -3.81
C GLY A 157 -6.86 3.54 -3.97
N PHE A 158 -5.68 3.30 -3.40
CA PHE A 158 -5.04 1.97 -3.39
C PHE A 158 -5.94 0.89 -2.80
N ASN A 159 -6.50 1.12 -1.62
CA ASN A 159 -7.37 0.16 -0.96
C ASN A 159 -8.65 -0.13 -1.77
N SER A 160 -9.21 0.89 -2.44
CA SER A 160 -10.36 0.73 -3.32
C SER A 160 -10.04 -0.22 -4.48
N GLY A 161 -8.91 -0.03 -5.16
CA GLY A 161 -8.49 -0.89 -6.27
C GLY A 161 -8.21 -2.32 -5.84
N TYR A 162 -7.61 -2.50 -4.66
CA TYR A 162 -7.39 -3.83 -4.08
C TYR A 162 -8.70 -4.57 -3.81
N VAL A 163 -9.62 -3.93 -3.08
CA VAL A 163 -10.89 -4.52 -2.64
C VAL A 163 -11.81 -4.80 -3.84
N ALA A 164 -11.75 -3.99 -4.90
CA ALA A 164 -12.54 -4.20 -6.11
C ALA A 164 -12.30 -5.58 -6.74
N PHE A 165 -11.03 -6.03 -6.75
CA PHE A 165 -10.68 -7.33 -7.31
C PHE A 165 -10.73 -8.48 -6.31
N GLU A 166 -10.48 -8.21 -5.02
CA GLU A 166 -10.59 -9.19 -3.94
C GLU A 166 -11.99 -9.80 -3.81
N ARG A 167 -13.02 -8.97 -4.05
CA ARG A 167 -14.41 -9.42 -4.01
C ARG A 167 -14.76 -10.38 -5.16
N THR A 168 -14.07 -10.27 -6.29
CA THR A 168 -14.48 -10.88 -7.56
C THR A 168 -13.64 -12.08 -7.94
N TYR A 169 -12.32 -12.04 -7.69
CA TYR A 169 -11.41 -13.11 -8.08
C TYR A 169 -10.87 -13.86 -6.87
N ARG A 170 -10.64 -15.17 -7.03
CA ARG A 170 -9.96 -16.04 -6.05
C ARG A 170 -8.84 -16.88 -6.67
N SER A 171 -8.80 -16.91 -7.99
CA SER A 171 -7.80 -17.55 -8.82
C SER A 171 -7.58 -16.67 -10.05
N CYS A 172 -6.45 -16.84 -10.73
CA CYS A 172 -6.25 -16.18 -12.02
C CYS A 172 -7.21 -16.76 -13.06
N THR A 173 -7.94 -15.88 -13.73
CA THR A 173 -8.84 -16.18 -14.85
C THR A 173 -8.40 -15.39 -16.07
N PRO A 174 -8.83 -15.74 -17.30
CA PRO A 174 -8.53 -14.93 -18.49
C PRO A 174 -8.96 -13.47 -18.35
N ALA A 175 -10.10 -13.22 -17.67
CA ALA A 175 -10.58 -11.87 -17.38
C ALA A 175 -9.66 -11.12 -16.40
N ALA A 176 -9.11 -11.81 -15.40
CA ALA A 176 -8.13 -11.23 -14.48
C ALA A 176 -6.80 -10.90 -15.18
N THR A 177 -6.31 -11.77 -16.07
CA THR A 177 -5.13 -11.51 -16.90
C THR A 177 -5.32 -10.27 -17.78
N LEU A 178 -6.46 -10.18 -18.47
CA LEU A 178 -6.79 -9.02 -19.29
C LEU A 178 -6.89 -7.73 -18.47
N ALA A 179 -7.45 -7.81 -17.26
CA ALA A 179 -7.47 -6.67 -16.34
C ALA A 179 -6.04 -6.22 -16.02
N VAL A 180 -5.14 -7.14 -15.64
CA VAL A 180 -3.73 -6.82 -15.36
C VAL A 180 -3.08 -6.09 -16.52
N GLU A 181 -3.22 -6.58 -17.76
CA GLU A 181 -2.63 -5.96 -18.95
C GLU A 181 -3.14 -4.53 -19.16
N ARG A 182 -4.45 -4.32 -19.04
CA ARG A 182 -5.07 -2.99 -19.16
C ARG A 182 -4.59 -2.04 -18.09
N TYR A 183 -4.53 -2.49 -16.84
CA TYR A 183 -4.08 -1.68 -15.71
C TYR A 183 -2.60 -1.31 -15.82
N LEU A 184 -1.74 -2.21 -16.29
CA LEU A 184 -0.34 -1.89 -16.56
C LEU A 184 -0.20 -0.82 -17.65
N SER A 185 -0.95 -0.96 -18.74
CA SER A 185 -0.95 0.01 -19.84
C SER A 185 -1.47 1.38 -19.39
N GLU A 186 -2.59 1.41 -18.68
CA GLU A 186 -3.20 2.63 -18.18
C GLU A 186 -2.29 3.33 -17.16
N GLY A 187 -1.77 2.59 -16.17
CA GLY A 187 -0.88 3.13 -15.15
C GLY A 187 0.41 3.73 -15.74
N SER A 188 1.01 3.04 -16.72
CA SER A 188 2.19 3.55 -17.42
C SER A 188 1.89 4.85 -18.17
N LYS A 189 0.75 4.91 -18.87
CA LYS A 189 0.32 6.11 -19.59
C LYS A 189 0.10 7.28 -18.64
N LEU A 190 -0.64 7.08 -17.55
CA LEU A 190 -0.92 8.13 -16.57
C LEU A 190 0.37 8.68 -15.93
N ALA A 191 1.28 7.78 -15.52
CA ALA A 191 2.55 8.20 -14.94
C ALA A 191 3.37 9.06 -15.92
N HIS A 192 3.43 8.67 -17.21
CA HIS A 192 4.09 9.44 -18.24
C HIS A 192 3.40 10.79 -18.50
N ASP A 193 2.07 10.81 -18.59
CA ASP A 193 1.29 12.02 -18.87
C ASP A 193 1.45 13.06 -17.74
N VAL A 194 1.49 12.63 -16.48
CA VAL A 194 1.71 13.52 -15.32
C VAL A 194 3.08 14.19 -15.41
N VAL A 195 4.14 13.41 -15.64
CA VAL A 195 5.49 13.97 -15.77
C VAL A 195 5.57 14.90 -16.98
N ALA A 196 5.09 14.46 -18.15
CA ALA A 196 5.17 15.22 -19.39
C ALA A 196 4.46 16.58 -19.33
N ARG A 197 3.39 16.69 -18.55
CA ARG A 197 2.58 17.91 -18.48
C ARG A 197 2.96 18.84 -17.33
N TYR A 198 3.58 18.31 -16.26
CA TYR A 198 3.71 19.06 -15.01
C TYR A 198 5.14 19.13 -14.44
N SER A 199 6.16 18.61 -15.12
CA SER A 199 7.58 18.63 -14.65
C SER A 199 8.36 19.93 -14.93
N ASN A 200 7.71 21.11 -14.82
CA ASN A 200 8.32 22.41 -15.16
C ASN A 200 8.84 23.17 -13.92
#